data_AF-A0A497I316-F1
#
_entry.id   AF-A0A497I316-F1
#
_cell.length_a   1.000
_cell.length_b   1.000
_cell.length_c   1.000
_cell.angle_alpha   90.00
_cell.angle_beta   90.00
_cell.angle_gamma   90.00
#
_symmetry.space_group_name_H-M   'P 1'
#
loop_
_entity.id
_entity.type
_entity.pdbx_description
1 polymer ?
#
loop_
_entity_poly.entity_id
_entity_poly.type
_entity_poly.pdbx_seq_one_letter_code
_entity_poly.pdbx_strand_id
1 'polypeptide(L)'
;MYKMKDILKESLPVLIVTSGISMIAGLFLQNMEKALYALPFLLTIMPALNDMIGDFGCILTSRLSTAFKLGYFQIVKRVLLQILLVSLISSLYLAGIGYLLHPNLPLEKAISIVLLTSFSLILTLSVVTYTLTLYALRRNVDPDNVIIPIATSLADVLSVLIFSLVVSTVL
;
A
#
# COMPACT_ATOMS: atom_id res chain seq x y z
N MET A 1 24.25 -8.26 -22.19
CA MET A 1 24.08 -6.86 -21.73
C MET A 1 22.82 -6.34 -22.39
N TYR A 2 21.73 -6.14 -21.64
CA TYR A 2 20.48 -5.60 -22.19
C TYR A 2 20.78 -4.24 -22.83
N LYS A 3 20.33 -4.02 -24.07
CA LYS A 3 20.52 -2.72 -24.73
C LYS A 3 19.44 -1.77 -24.22
N MET A 4 19.79 -0.50 -24.05
CA MET A 4 18.86 0.56 -23.61
C MET A 4 17.54 0.58 -24.40
N LYS A 5 17.59 0.29 -25.70
CA LYS A 5 16.40 0.23 -26.57
C LYS A 5 15.45 -0.93 -26.22
N ASP A 6 15.98 -2.04 -25.73
CA ASP A 6 15.18 -3.22 -25.37
C ASP A 6 14.46 -2.94 -24.04
N ILE A 7 15.18 -2.37 -23.06
CA ILE A 7 14.60 -1.94 -21.77
C ILE A 7 13.47 -0.92 -22.01
N LEU A 8 13.70 0.10 -22.85
CA LEU A 8 12.67 1.10 -23.13
C LEU A 8 11.44 0.49 -23.79
N LYS A 9 11.59 -0.44 -24.74
CA LYS A 9 10.45 -1.10 -25.40
C LYS A 9 9.63 -1.96 -24.44
N GLU A 10 10.27 -2.60 -23.48
CA GLU A 10 9.61 -3.46 -22.50
C GLU A 10 8.97 -2.66 -21.36
N SER A 11 9.65 -1.61 -20.86
CA SER A 11 9.18 -0.82 -19.73
C SER A 11 8.16 0.25 -20.10
N LEU A 12 8.24 0.86 -21.29
CA LEU A 12 7.31 1.94 -21.69
C LEU A 12 5.82 1.53 -21.65
N PRO A 13 5.41 0.36 -22.20
CA PRO A 13 4.01 -0.06 -22.15
C PRO A 13 3.52 -0.24 -20.71
N VAL A 14 4.34 -0.87 -19.87
CA VAL A 14 4.03 -1.08 -18.45
C VAL A 14 3.88 0.26 -17.74
N LEU A 15 4.81 1.18 -17.98
CA LEU A 15 4.78 2.53 -17.39
C LEU A 15 3.54 3.31 -17.79
N ILE A 16 3.11 3.22 -19.06
CA ILE A 16 1.90 3.91 -19.55
C ILE A 16 0.66 3.34 -18.83
N VAL A 17 0.57 2.01 -18.70
CA VAL A 17 -0.56 1.36 -18.01
C VAL A 17 -0.58 1.72 -16.52
N THR A 18 0.54 1.61 -15.81
CA THR A 18 0.60 1.93 -14.39
C THR A 18 0.34 3.42 -14.15
N SER A 19 0.88 4.31 -14.98
CA SER A 19 0.59 5.75 -14.89
C SER A 19 -0.89 6.05 -15.08
N GLY A 20 -1.57 5.35 -16.00
CA GLY A 20 -3.02 5.47 -16.18
C GLY A 20 -3.81 5.03 -14.95
N ILE A 21 -3.39 3.95 -14.29
CA ILE A 21 -4.00 3.47 -13.04
C ILE A 21 -3.76 4.48 -11.90
N SER A 22 -2.53 4.98 -11.76
CA SER A 22 -2.17 5.98 -10.75
C SER A 22 -2.90 7.31 -10.98
N MET A 23 -3.21 7.66 -12.24
CA MET A 23 -4.03 8.84 -12.55
C MET A 23 -5.43 8.73 -11.96
N ILE A 24 -6.05 7.54 -11.96
CA ILE A 24 -7.34 7.31 -11.31
C ILE A 24 -7.24 7.59 -9.81
N ALA A 25 -6.20 7.09 -9.14
CA ALA A 25 -5.95 7.39 -7.73
C ALA A 25 -5.81 8.91 -7.52
N GLY A 26 -5.06 9.60 -8.37
CA GLY A 26 -4.92 11.06 -8.34
C GLY A 26 -6.25 11.81 -8.46
N LEU A 27 -7.17 11.36 -9.31
CA LEU A 27 -8.51 11.96 -9.45
C LEU A 27 -9.34 11.82 -8.16
N PHE A 28 -9.22 10.69 -7.46
CA PHE A 28 -9.86 10.54 -6.14
C PHE A 28 -9.22 11.45 -5.10
N LEU A 29 -7.89 11.58 -5.11
CA LEU A 29 -7.17 12.48 -4.21
C LEU A 29 -7.55 13.95 -4.46
N GLN A 30 -7.77 14.33 -5.72
CA GLN A 30 -8.21 15.69 -6.10
C GLN A 30 -9.57 16.06 -5.48
N ASN A 31 -10.48 15.10 -5.27
CA ASN A 31 -11.73 15.39 -4.57
C ASN A 31 -11.50 15.84 -3.11
N MET A 32 -10.34 15.54 -2.54
CA MET A 32 -9.92 15.95 -1.20
C MET A 32 -9.02 17.19 -1.18
N GLU A 33 -8.78 17.83 -2.32
CA GLU A 33 -7.82 18.93 -2.47
C GLU A 33 -8.00 20.01 -1.39
N LYS A 34 -9.26 20.38 -1.10
CA LYS A 34 -9.57 21.37 -0.06
C LYS A 34 -9.12 20.93 1.35
N ALA A 35 -9.32 19.66 1.70
CA ALA A 35 -8.91 19.11 2.99
C ALA A 35 -7.38 19.01 3.09
N LEU A 36 -6.72 18.61 1.99
CA LEU A 36 -5.27 18.52 1.89
C LEU A 36 -4.61 19.90 2.07
N TYR A 37 -5.12 20.95 1.44
CA TYR A 37 -4.62 22.31 1.63
C TYR A 37 -4.94 22.90 3.00
N ALA A 38 -6.11 22.57 3.57
CA ALA A 38 -6.48 23.03 4.91
C ALA A 38 -5.61 22.38 6.01
N LEU A 39 -5.14 21.14 5.79
CA LEU A 39 -4.36 20.37 6.75
C LEU A 39 -3.08 19.82 6.11
N PRO A 40 -1.96 20.59 6.17
CA PRO A 40 -0.65 20.16 5.66
C PRO A 40 -0.17 18.80 6.19
N PHE A 41 -0.63 18.41 7.39
CA PHE A 41 -0.43 17.07 7.94
C PHE A 41 -0.82 15.96 6.94
N LEU A 42 -1.98 16.09 6.30
CA LEU A 42 -2.49 15.07 5.37
C LEU A 42 -1.64 14.98 4.11
N LEU A 43 -1.19 16.13 3.57
CA LEU A 43 -0.32 16.20 2.41
C LEU A 43 1.01 15.47 2.62
N THR A 44 1.60 15.62 3.80
CA THR A 44 2.89 15.00 4.14
C THR A 44 2.74 13.50 4.40
N ILE A 45 1.65 13.09 5.04
CA ILE A 45 1.43 11.72 5.48
C ILE A 45 0.99 10.80 4.35
N MET A 46 0.18 11.29 3.40
CA MET A 46 -0.39 10.46 2.33
C MET A 46 0.68 9.70 1.51
N PRO A 47 1.73 10.35 0.94
CA PRO A 47 2.74 9.62 0.17
C PRO A 47 3.54 8.63 1.02
N ALA A 48 3.89 9.01 2.26
CA ALA A 48 4.65 8.13 3.15
C ALA A 48 3.82 6.92 3.62
N LEU A 49 2.52 7.09 3.82
CA LEU A 49 1.59 6.00 4.10
C LEU A 49 1.45 5.08 2.89
N ASN A 50 1.31 5.64 1.68
CA ASN A 50 1.19 4.86 0.46
C ASN A 50 2.42 3.96 0.23
N ASP A 51 3.61 4.52 0.37
CA ASP A 51 4.88 3.81 0.24
C ASP A 51 4.98 2.66 1.26
N MET A 52 4.71 2.96 2.53
CA MET A 52 4.69 1.96 3.61
C MET A 52 3.75 0.78 3.30
N ILE A 53 2.56 1.06 2.76
CA ILE A 53 1.56 0.03 2.46
C ILE A 53 1.95 -0.79 1.22
N GLY A 54 2.50 -0.15 0.19
CA GLY A 54 3.06 -0.83 -0.97
C GLY A 54 4.14 -1.83 -0.59
N ASP A 55 5.08 -1.42 0.26
CA ASP A 55 6.15 -2.27 0.77
C ASP A 55 5.62 -3.48 1.56
N PHE A 56 4.60 -3.29 2.40
CA PHE A 56 3.95 -4.40 3.09
C PHE A 56 3.28 -5.38 2.12
N GLY A 57 2.68 -4.89 1.04
CA GLY A 57 2.14 -5.74 -0.03
C GLY A 57 3.22 -6.60 -0.70
N CYS A 58 4.39 -6.02 -0.99
CA CYS A 58 5.54 -6.72 -1.53
C CYS A 58 6.07 -7.80 -0.57
N ILE A 59 6.27 -7.44 0.71
CA ILE A 59 6.77 -8.36 1.74
C ILE A 59 5.78 -9.51 1.96
N LEU A 60 4.49 -9.22 2.08
CA LEU A 60 3.43 -10.24 2.19
C LEU A 60 3.53 -11.23 1.02
N THR A 61 3.53 -10.71 -0.20
CA THR A 61 3.53 -11.53 -1.41
C THR A 61 4.75 -12.44 -1.49
N SER A 62 5.96 -11.90 -1.30
CA SER A 62 7.20 -12.69 -1.38
C SER A 62 7.27 -13.77 -0.28
N ARG A 63 6.84 -13.44 0.95
CA ARG A 63 6.80 -14.40 2.06
C ARG A 63 5.77 -15.51 1.82
N LEU A 64 4.58 -15.16 1.34
CA LEU A 64 3.53 -16.12 1.01
C LEU A 64 3.92 -17.02 -0.16
N SER A 65 4.49 -16.44 -1.22
CA SER A 65 5.03 -17.15 -2.39
C SER A 65 6.04 -18.21 -1.97
N THR A 66 7.05 -17.82 -1.18
CA THR A 66 8.07 -18.73 -0.66
C THR A 66 7.46 -19.81 0.23
N ALA A 67 6.56 -19.43 1.15
CA ALA A 67 5.92 -20.38 2.06
C ALA A 67 5.09 -21.42 1.31
N PHE A 68 4.32 -21.01 0.32
CA PHE A 68 3.49 -21.93 -0.45
C PHE A 68 4.30 -22.83 -1.39
N LYS A 69 5.36 -22.32 -2.02
CA LYS A 69 6.30 -23.15 -2.81
C LYS A 69 6.96 -24.25 -1.96
N LEU A 70 7.21 -23.97 -0.67
CA LEU A 70 7.79 -24.92 0.29
C LEU A 70 6.74 -25.75 1.06
N GLY A 71 5.45 -25.54 0.82
CA GLY A 71 4.37 -26.25 1.54
C GLY A 71 4.13 -25.79 2.99
N TYR A 72 4.71 -24.67 3.42
CA TYR A 72 4.63 -24.14 4.78
C TYR A 72 3.43 -23.23 5.03
N PHE A 73 2.21 -23.72 4.83
CA PHE A 73 0.98 -22.94 5.03
C PHE A 73 0.78 -22.42 6.47
N GLN A 74 1.39 -23.08 7.45
CA GLN A 74 1.28 -22.71 8.86
C GLN A 74 1.91 -21.35 9.19
N ILE A 75 2.88 -20.90 8.38
CA ILE A 75 3.59 -19.64 8.63
C ILE A 75 2.78 -18.40 8.23
N VAL A 76 1.71 -18.56 7.44
CA VAL A 76 0.86 -17.46 6.96
C VAL A 76 0.36 -16.60 8.11
N LYS A 77 -0.18 -17.23 9.15
CA LYS A 77 -0.69 -16.51 10.34
C LYS A 77 0.41 -15.73 11.04
N ARG A 78 1.62 -16.30 11.12
CA ARG A 78 2.79 -15.64 11.74
C ARG A 78 3.22 -14.42 10.93
N VAL A 79 3.30 -14.55 9.61
CA VAL A 79 3.66 -13.44 8.71
C VAL A 79 2.64 -12.31 8.82
N LEU A 80 1.35 -12.64 8.82
CA LEU A 80 0.28 -11.64 8.96
C LEU A 80 0.36 -10.89 10.29
N LEU A 81 0.56 -11.61 11.40
CA LEU A 81 0.72 -11.00 12.72
C LEU A 81 1.96 -10.11 12.80
N GLN A 82 3.09 -10.54 12.21
CA GLN A 82 4.30 -9.73 12.15
C GLN A 82 4.06 -8.42 11.40
N ILE A 83 3.36 -8.48 10.27
CA ILE A 83 3.11 -7.29 9.44
C ILE A 83 2.09 -6.36 10.10
N LEU A 84 1.07 -6.91 10.78
CA LEU A 84 0.16 -6.11 11.61
C LEU A 84 0.91 -5.38 12.73
N LEU A 85 1.79 -6.07 13.47
CA LEU A 85 2.59 -5.45 14.55
C LEU A 85 3.53 -4.37 14.03
N VAL A 86 4.28 -4.67 12.96
CA VAL A 86 5.19 -3.70 12.34
C VAL A 86 4.40 -2.51 11.83
N SER A 87 3.25 -2.71 11.20
CA SER A 87 2.41 -1.61 10.74
C SER A 87 1.87 -0.73 11.84
N LEU A 88 1.51 -1.31 12.98
CA LEU A 88 1.06 -0.55 14.13
C LEU A 88 2.19 0.37 14.63
N ILE A 89 3.40 -0.15 14.75
CA ILE A 89 4.57 0.65 15.16
C ILE A 89 4.88 1.73 14.11
N SER A 90 4.94 1.36 12.83
CA SER A 90 5.24 2.30 11.74
C SER A 90 4.18 3.38 11.60
N SER A 91 2.90 3.05 11.78
CA SER A 91 1.80 4.02 11.72
C SER A 91 1.83 5.02 12.89
N LEU A 92 2.16 4.58 14.10
CA LEU A 92 2.37 5.49 15.23
C LEU A 92 3.58 6.40 15.01
N TYR A 93 4.67 5.86 14.47
CA TYR A 93 5.84 6.63 14.09
C TYR A 93 5.50 7.70 13.03
N LEU A 94 4.78 7.30 11.98
CA LEU A 94 4.34 8.17 10.91
C LEU A 94 3.42 9.29 11.42
N ALA A 95 2.42 8.95 12.23
CA ALA A 95 1.53 9.93 12.86
C ALA A 95 2.29 10.90 13.76
N GLY A 96 3.25 10.40 14.54
CA GLY A 96 4.10 11.22 15.41
C GLY A 96 4.94 12.21 14.62
N ILE A 97 5.61 11.76 13.56
CA ILE A 97 6.40 12.65 12.69
C ILE A 97 5.50 13.67 11.99
N GLY A 98 4.38 13.24 11.41
CA GLY A 98 3.44 14.16 10.75
C GLY A 98 2.97 15.25 11.70
N TYR A 99 2.65 14.88 12.95
CA TYR A 99 2.20 15.83 13.96
C TYR A 99 3.32 16.79 14.39
N LEU A 100 4.56 16.30 14.56
CA LEU A 100 5.71 17.14 14.87
C LEU A 100 6.00 18.17 13.78
N LEU A 101 5.83 17.80 12.51
CA LEU A 101 6.00 18.70 11.38
C LEU A 101 4.83 19.69 11.23
N HIS A 102 3.60 19.24 11.53
CA HIS A 102 2.38 20.01 11.31
C HIS A 102 1.38 19.83 12.47
N PRO A 103 1.56 20.53 13.61
CA PRO A 103 0.72 20.38 14.81
C PRO A 103 -0.66 21.08 14.71
N ASN A 104 -1.20 21.22 13.50
CA ASN A 104 -2.45 21.93 13.22
C ASN A 104 -3.70 21.04 13.37
N LEU A 105 -3.50 19.74 13.54
CA LEU A 105 -4.56 18.75 13.75
C LEU A 105 -4.40 18.17 15.18
N PRO A 106 -5.48 18.00 15.97
CA PRO A 106 -5.38 17.34 17.28
C PRO A 106 -4.69 15.97 17.17
N LEU A 107 -3.78 15.68 18.10
CA LEU A 107 -2.96 14.45 18.07
C LEU A 107 -3.82 13.18 17.99
N GLU A 108 -4.94 13.14 18.70
CA GLU A 108 -5.88 12.03 18.67
C GLU A 108 -6.44 11.79 17.26
N LYS A 109 -6.82 12.86 16.56
CA LYS A 109 -7.29 12.78 15.17
C LYS A 109 -6.17 12.33 14.25
N ALA A 110 -4.96 12.88 14.38
CA ALA A 110 -3.79 12.49 13.60
C ALA A 110 -3.51 10.97 13.72
N ILE A 111 -3.44 10.47 14.95
CA ILE A 111 -3.23 9.05 15.25
C ILE A 111 -4.36 8.20 14.68
N SER A 112 -5.62 8.59 14.88
CA SER A 112 -6.78 7.83 14.41
C SER A 112 -6.82 7.71 12.88
N ILE A 113 -6.53 8.79 12.14
CA ILE A 113 -6.52 8.78 10.67
C ILE A 113 -5.47 7.79 10.17
N VAL A 114 -4.24 7.87 10.68
CA VAL A 114 -3.14 7.01 10.21
C VAL A 114 -3.37 5.55 10.59
N LEU A 115 -3.80 5.27 11.82
CA LEU A 115 -4.06 3.90 12.29
C LEU A 115 -5.23 3.24 11.57
N LEU A 116 -6.36 3.94 11.44
CA LEU A 116 -7.54 3.36 10.77
C LEU A 116 -7.24 3.10 9.29
N THR A 117 -6.54 4.01 8.63
CA THR A 117 -6.14 3.86 7.24
C THR A 117 -5.16 2.70 7.07
N SER A 118 -4.07 2.65 7.86
CA SER A 118 -3.06 1.58 7.73
C SER A 118 -3.65 0.20 8.04
N PHE A 119 -4.46 0.10 9.10
CA PHE A 119 -5.07 -1.16 9.51
C PHE A 119 -6.03 -1.70 8.45
N SER A 120 -6.92 -0.85 7.92
CA SER A 120 -7.87 -1.26 6.88
C SER A 120 -7.15 -1.64 5.57
N LEU A 121 -6.12 -0.90 5.17
CA LEU A 121 -5.30 -1.24 4.00
C LEU A 121 -4.59 -2.58 4.14
N ILE A 122 -3.98 -2.86 5.30
CA ILE A 122 -3.26 -4.12 5.50
C ILE A 122 -4.21 -5.30 5.53
N LEU A 123 -5.38 -5.15 6.16
CA LEU A 123 -6.41 -6.18 6.09
C LEU A 123 -6.83 -6.46 4.64
N THR A 124 -7.14 -5.42 3.87
CA THR A 124 -7.56 -5.60 2.47
C THR A 124 -6.45 -6.21 1.61
N LEU A 125 -5.23 -5.67 1.65
CA LEU A 125 -4.09 -6.20 0.90
C LEU A 125 -3.70 -7.62 1.33
N SER A 126 -3.79 -7.96 2.61
CA SER A 126 -3.48 -9.32 3.06
C SER A 126 -4.42 -10.36 2.45
N VAL A 127 -5.73 -10.06 2.36
CA VAL A 127 -6.72 -10.94 1.72
C VAL A 127 -6.45 -11.04 0.22
N VAL A 128 -6.21 -9.90 -0.44
CA VAL A 128 -5.95 -9.86 -1.89
C VAL A 128 -4.66 -10.60 -2.24
N THR A 129 -3.55 -10.29 -1.59
CA THR A 129 -2.25 -10.93 -1.86
C THR A 129 -2.29 -12.43 -1.58
N TYR A 130 -2.94 -12.87 -0.50
CA TYR A 130 -3.12 -14.28 -0.19
C TYR A 130 -3.87 -15.02 -1.31
N THR A 131 -5.03 -14.49 -1.73
CA THR A 131 -5.86 -15.12 -2.76
C THR A 131 -5.17 -15.14 -4.13
N LEU A 132 -4.54 -14.03 -4.52
CA LEU A 132 -3.81 -13.92 -5.78
C LEU A 132 -2.57 -14.82 -5.82
N THR A 133 -1.82 -14.93 -4.71
CA THR A 133 -0.65 -15.81 -4.65
C THR A 133 -1.05 -17.27 -4.82
N LEU A 134 -2.13 -17.71 -4.16
CA LEU A 134 -2.67 -19.07 -4.36
C LEU A 134 -3.12 -19.30 -5.81
N TYR A 135 -3.77 -18.31 -6.42
CA TYR A 135 -4.22 -18.41 -7.81
C TYR A 135 -3.05 -18.50 -8.80
N ALA A 136 -2.02 -17.67 -8.62
CA ALA A 136 -0.82 -17.68 -9.46
C ALA A 136 -0.09 -19.03 -9.39
N LEU A 137 0.06 -19.60 -8.19
CA LEU A 137 0.69 -20.92 -8.03
C LEU A 137 -0.12 -22.04 -8.69
N ARG A 138 -1.46 -22.01 -8.63
CA ARG A 138 -2.31 -22.97 -9.35
C ARG A 138 -2.13 -22.90 -10.87
N ARG A 139 -1.68 -21.75 -11.39
CA ARG A 139 -1.38 -21.55 -12.81
C ARG A 139 0.09 -21.80 -13.17
N ASN A 140 0.90 -22.28 -12.23
CA ASN A 140 2.36 -22.43 -12.38
C ASN A 140 3.08 -21.13 -12.78
N VAL A 141 2.55 -19.98 -12.34
CA VAL A 141 3.15 -18.66 -12.55
C VAL A 141 3.85 -18.26 -11.26
N ASP A 142 5.04 -17.66 -11.36
CA ASP A 142 5.75 -17.13 -10.20
C ASP A 142 5.00 -15.92 -9.64
N PRO A 143 4.46 -15.99 -8.39
CA PRO A 143 3.76 -14.87 -7.79
C PRO A 143 4.64 -13.64 -7.64
N ASP A 144 5.96 -13.79 -7.51
CA ASP A 144 6.86 -12.66 -7.29
C ASP A 144 6.96 -11.79 -8.55
N ASN A 145 6.77 -12.36 -9.74
CA ASN A 145 6.83 -11.65 -11.01
C ASN A 145 5.51 -10.98 -11.41
N VAL A 146 4.38 -11.46 -10.87
CA VAL A 146 3.04 -11.02 -11.29
C VAL A 146 2.26 -10.38 -10.16
N ILE A 147 2.25 -10.99 -8.98
CA ILE A 147 1.45 -10.52 -7.84
C ILE A 147 2.10 -9.32 -7.16
N ILE A 148 3.44 -9.21 -7.10
CA ILE A 148 4.09 -8.04 -6.51
C ILE A 148 3.69 -6.75 -7.26
N PRO A 149 3.88 -6.63 -8.60
CA PRO A 149 3.45 -5.43 -9.33
C PRO A 149 1.95 -5.12 -9.19
N ILE A 150 1.11 -6.16 -9.16
CA ILE A 150 -0.34 -6.00 -8.96
C ILE A 150 -0.65 -5.49 -7.55
N ALA A 151 -0.01 -6.05 -6.53
CA ALA A 151 -0.21 -5.67 -5.13
C ALA A 151 0.20 -4.22 -4.90
N THR A 152 1.32 -3.76 -5.46
CA THR A 152 1.75 -2.36 -5.38
C THR A 152 0.77 -1.43 -6.10
N SER A 153 0.32 -1.80 -7.31
CA SER A 153 -0.66 -0.98 -8.06
C SER A 153 -2.00 -0.88 -7.33
N LEU A 154 -2.45 -1.98 -6.69
CA LEU A 154 -3.65 -1.98 -5.86
C LEU A 154 -3.44 -1.17 -4.57
N ALA A 155 -2.26 -1.25 -3.96
CA ALA A 155 -1.91 -0.42 -2.81
C ALA A 155 -2.01 1.07 -3.15
N ASP A 156 -1.52 1.50 -4.30
CA ASP A 156 -1.60 2.90 -4.74
C ASP A 156 -3.05 3.41 -4.80
N VAL A 157 -3.93 2.64 -5.46
CA VAL A 157 -5.34 3.02 -5.61
C VAL A 157 -6.09 2.92 -4.29
N LEU A 158 -5.94 1.80 -3.57
CA LEU A 158 -6.66 1.58 -2.31
C LEU A 158 -6.21 2.56 -1.24
N SER A 159 -4.93 2.92 -1.17
CA SER A 159 -4.42 3.86 -0.18
C SER A 159 -5.10 5.21 -0.31
N VAL A 160 -5.24 5.74 -1.52
CA VAL A 160 -5.95 7.00 -1.73
C VAL A 160 -7.44 6.86 -1.37
N LEU A 161 -8.11 5.81 -1.83
CA LEU A 161 -9.54 5.62 -1.58
C LEU A 161 -9.87 5.49 -0.09
N ILE A 162 -9.15 4.61 0.61
CA ILE A 162 -9.38 4.33 2.02
C ILE A 162 -8.94 5.53 2.87
N PHE A 163 -7.80 6.15 2.56
CA PHE A 163 -7.38 7.38 3.23
C PHE A 163 -8.44 8.47 3.07
N SER A 164 -8.99 8.64 1.86
CA SER A 164 -10.04 9.61 1.61
C SER A 164 -11.31 9.35 2.41
N LEU A 165 -11.72 8.09 2.49
CA LEU A 165 -12.87 7.70 3.27
C LEU A 165 -12.64 7.98 4.76
N VAL A 166 -11.50 7.56 5.31
CA VAL A 166 -11.17 7.73 6.74
C VAL A 166 -11.08 9.21 7.12
N VAL A 167 -10.43 10.03 6.29
CA VAL A 167 -10.35 11.47 6.55
C VAL A 167 -11.74 12.11 6.54
N SER A 168 -12.62 11.71 5.61
CA SER A 168 -13.99 12.25 5.55
C SER A 168 -14.87 11.85 6.73
N THR A 169 -14.57 10.75 7.43
CA THR A 169 -15.35 10.30 8.59
C THR A 169 -14.81 10.82 9.92
N VAL A 170 -13.51 11.11 10.01
CA VAL A 170 -12.85 11.56 11.24
C VAL A 170 -12.81 13.09 11.37
N LEU A 171 -12.71 13.81 10.25
CA LEU A 171 -12.73 15.27 10.23
C LEU A 171 -14.16 15.81 10.29
#